data_AF-A0AA36A1Y6-F1
#
_entry.id   AF-A0AA36A1Y6-F1
#
_cell.length_a   1.000
_cell.length_b   1.000
_cell.length_c   1.000
_cell.angle_alpha   90.00
_cell.angle_beta   90.00
_cell.angle_gamma   90.00
#
_symmetry.space_group_name_H-M   'P 1'
#
loop_
_entity.id
_entity.type
_entity.pdbx_description
1 polymer ?
#
loop_
_entity_poly.entity_id
_entity_poly.type
_entity_poly.pdbx_seq_one_letter_code
_entity_poly.pdbx_strand_id
1 'polypeptide(L)'
;MSPIFTERERIQVLLSDLGLLAVFYAIKIAVTTKGAAWVTCMYGVPVVGVHVFFVIITYLHHTHLSLPHYDSTEWNWIKGALSTIDRDFGFLNRVFHDVSHTHVLHHLISYIPHYQAKEARDATFQF
;
A
#
# COMPACT_ATOMS: atom_id res chain seq x y z
N MET A 1 20.24 -15.96 14.93
CA MET A 1 19.19 -15.42 14.04
C MET A 1 17.85 -15.46 14.76
N SER A 2 16.91 -14.55 14.43
CA SER A 2 15.61 -14.43 15.14
C SER A 2 14.83 -15.75 15.18
N PRO A 3 14.15 -16.07 16.30
CA PRO A 3 13.29 -17.25 16.43
C PRO A 3 11.96 -17.13 15.68
N ILE A 4 11.63 -15.95 15.15
CA ILE A 4 10.35 -15.68 14.48
C ILE A 4 10.28 -16.29 13.07
N PHE A 5 11.43 -16.53 12.42
CA PHE A 5 11.49 -17.06 11.05
C PHE A 5 11.67 -18.58 10.99
N THR A 6 10.88 -19.24 10.15
CA THR A 6 11.08 -20.62 9.73
C THR A 6 12.35 -20.79 8.90
N GLU A 7 12.85 -22.02 8.73
CA GLU A 7 14.07 -22.27 7.94
C GLU A 7 13.98 -21.76 6.50
N ARG A 8 12.80 -21.90 5.86
CA ARG A 8 12.57 -21.40 4.50
C ARG A 8 12.63 -19.88 4.43
N GLU A 9 12.03 -19.19 5.39
CA GLU A 9 12.02 -17.72 5.45
C GLU A 9 13.42 -17.16 5.69
N ARG A 10 14.31 -17.90 6.38
CA ARG A 10 15.71 -17.46 6.58
C ARG A 10 16.45 -17.25 5.27
N ILE A 11 16.24 -18.11 4.27
CA ILE A 11 16.83 -17.94 2.94
C ILE A 11 16.25 -16.70 2.26
N GLN A 12 14.94 -16.46 2.40
CA GLN A 12 14.29 -15.26 1.84
C GLN A 12 14.81 -13.97 2.48
N VAL A 13 15.03 -13.97 3.80
CA VAL A 13 15.64 -12.84 4.52
C VAL A 13 17.05 -12.57 3.99
N LEU A 14 17.89 -13.61 3.85
CA LEU A 14 19.24 -13.44 3.30
C LEU A 14 19.22 -12.87 1.87
N LEU A 15 18.35 -13.40 1.01
CA LEU A 15 18.20 -12.89 -0.36
C LEU A 15 17.71 -11.44 -0.37
N SER A 16 16.81 -11.08 0.54
CA SER A 16 16.35 -9.70 0.72
C SER A 16 17.49 -8.76 1.14
N ASP A 17 18.32 -9.17 2.09
CA ASP A 17 19.48 -8.39 2.55
C ASP A 17 20.49 -8.18 1.43
N LEU A 18 20.79 -9.22 0.65
CA LEU A 18 21.62 -9.12 -0.55
C LEU A 18 21.01 -8.18 -1.60
N GLY A 19 19.69 -8.23 -1.78
CA GLY A 19 18.95 -7.30 -2.64
C GLY A 19 19.11 -5.85 -2.20
N LEU A 20 19.00 -5.57 -0.90
CA LEU A 20 19.22 -4.23 -0.35
C LEU A 20 20.65 -3.74 -0.59
N LEU A 21 21.66 -4.59 -0.36
CA LEU A 21 23.06 -4.26 -0.67
C LEU A 21 23.25 -3.94 -2.16
N ALA A 22 22.64 -4.71 -3.05
CA ALA A 22 22.68 -4.47 -4.49
C ALA A 22 22.04 -3.12 -4.87
N VAL A 23 20.90 -2.78 -4.27
CA VAL A 23 20.23 -1.48 -4.48
C VAL A 23 21.10 -0.33 -3.99
N PHE A 24 21.69 -0.42 -2.79
CA PHE A 24 22.61 0.62 -2.30
C PHE A 24 23.84 0.79 -3.20
N TYR A 25 24.37 -0.32 -3.72
CA TYR A 25 25.48 -0.28 -4.67
C TYR A 25 25.07 0.37 -6.00
N ALA A 26 23.89 0.05 -6.53
CA ALA A 26 23.37 0.68 -7.74
C ALA A 26 23.13 2.19 -7.56
N ILE A 27 22.57 2.60 -6.42
CA ILE A 27 22.41 4.02 -6.07
C ILE A 27 23.77 4.71 -5.98
N LYS A 28 24.77 4.08 -5.35
CA LYS A 28 26.14 4.61 -5.30
C LYS A 28 26.67 4.87 -6.72
N ILE A 29 26.55 3.89 -7.62
CA ILE A 29 26.96 4.04 -9.03
C ILE A 29 26.21 5.21 -9.70
N ALA A 30 24.88 5.27 -9.54
CA ALA A 30 24.05 6.33 -10.13
C ALA A 30 24.47 7.71 -9.62
N VAL A 31 24.72 7.86 -8.31
CA VAL A 31 25.20 9.12 -7.72
C VAL A 31 26.58 9.48 -8.26
N THR A 32 27.50 8.52 -8.36
CA THR A 32 28.86 8.80 -8.90
C THR A 32 28.87 9.15 -10.38
N THR A 33 27.88 8.68 -11.15
CA THR A 33 27.82 8.88 -12.61
C THR A 33 26.94 10.05 -13.04
N LYS A 34 25.88 10.37 -12.29
CA LYS A 34 24.89 11.41 -12.63
C LYS A 34 24.80 12.54 -11.61
N GLY A 35 25.42 12.37 -10.44
CA GLY A 35 25.35 13.32 -9.33
C GLY A 35 24.15 13.07 -8.41
N ALA A 36 24.29 13.45 -7.15
CA ALA A 36 23.26 13.25 -6.13
C ALA A 36 21.96 14.00 -6.46
N ALA A 37 22.06 15.25 -6.93
CA ALA A 37 20.88 16.05 -7.28
C ALA A 37 20.02 15.37 -8.35
N TRP A 38 20.64 14.80 -9.39
CA TRP A 38 19.92 14.09 -10.43
C TRP A 38 19.20 12.85 -9.87
N VAL A 39 19.89 12.03 -9.05
CA VAL A 39 19.30 10.85 -8.42
C VAL A 39 18.15 11.23 -7.49
N THR A 40 18.31 12.28 -6.69
CA THR A 40 17.24 12.80 -5.81
C THR A 40 16.03 13.26 -6.62
N CYS A 41 16.21 14.02 -7.69
CA CYS A 41 15.08 14.49 -8.50
C CYS A 41 14.38 13.35 -9.26
N MET A 42 15.13 12.39 -9.79
CA MET A 42 14.57 11.30 -10.60
C MET A 42 13.99 10.15 -9.78
N TYR A 43 14.50 9.90 -8.58
CA TYR A 43 14.09 8.77 -7.75
C TYR A 43 13.61 9.21 -6.37
N GLY A 44 14.38 10.05 -5.67
CA GLY A 44 14.06 10.46 -4.30
C GLY A 44 12.70 11.17 -4.20
N VAL A 45 12.51 12.23 -4.97
CA VAL A 45 11.26 13.02 -4.97
C VAL A 45 10.05 12.19 -5.39
N PRO A 46 10.09 11.42 -6.51
CA PRO A 46 8.96 10.55 -6.87
C PRO A 46 8.65 9.49 -5.83
N VAL A 47 9.65 8.82 -5.26
CA VAL A 47 9.45 7.79 -4.23
C VAL A 47 8.79 8.39 -3.00
N VAL A 48 9.28 9.53 -2.50
CA VAL A 48 8.67 10.22 -1.36
C VAL A 48 7.25 10.64 -1.68
N GLY A 49 7.00 11.21 -2.86
CA GLY A 49 5.66 11.62 -3.29
C GLY A 49 4.67 10.45 -3.26
N VAL A 50 5.04 9.31 -3.85
CA VAL A 50 4.22 8.09 -3.82
C VAL A 50 3.96 7.64 -2.38
N HIS A 51 4.99 7.57 -1.53
CA HIS A 51 4.82 7.12 -0.13
C HIS A 51 3.93 8.06 0.68
N VAL A 52 4.04 9.38 0.50
CA VAL A 52 3.16 10.36 1.14
C VAL A 52 1.70 10.09 0.76
N PHE A 53 1.41 9.87 -0.53
CA PHE A 53 0.04 9.54 -0.95
C PHE A 53 -0.42 8.19 -0.40
N PHE A 54 0.42 7.15 -0.40
CA PHE A 54 0.07 5.86 0.21
C PHE A 54 -0.31 6.01 1.69
N VAL A 55 0.47 6.76 2.47
CA VAL A 55 0.20 7.01 3.89
C VAL A 55 -1.11 7.78 4.07
N ILE A 56 -1.33 8.86 3.30
CA ILE A 56 -2.56 9.65 3.38
C ILE A 56 -3.78 8.79 3.04
N ILE A 57 -3.72 8.05 1.93
CA ILE A 57 -4.79 7.15 1.50
C ILE A 57 -5.07 6.14 2.61
N THR A 58 -4.05 5.42 3.08
CA THR A 58 -4.22 4.39 4.11
C THR A 58 -4.82 4.98 5.38
N TYR A 59 -4.30 6.10 5.85
CA TYR A 59 -4.83 6.77 7.04
C TYR A 59 -6.30 7.15 6.88
N LEU A 60 -6.67 7.81 5.78
CA LEU A 60 -8.04 8.29 5.56
C LEU A 60 -9.06 7.17 5.41
N HIS A 61 -8.70 6.05 4.78
CA HIS A 61 -9.60 4.91 4.61
C HIS A 61 -9.71 4.03 5.85
N HIS A 62 -8.72 4.06 6.74
CA HIS A 62 -8.71 3.25 7.96
C HIS A 62 -9.04 4.06 9.23
N THR A 63 -9.32 5.36 9.10
CA THR A 63 -9.62 6.23 10.24
C THR A 63 -10.97 6.90 10.08
N HIS A 64 -11.93 6.54 10.95
CA HIS A 64 -13.22 7.21 11.10
C HIS A 64 -13.84 6.84 12.45
N LEU A 65 -14.65 7.72 13.02
CA LEU A 65 -15.33 7.45 14.32
C LEU A 65 -16.32 6.28 14.25
N SER A 66 -16.88 6.01 13.08
CA SER A 66 -17.81 4.89 12.88
C SER A 66 -17.12 3.55 12.60
N LEU A 67 -15.79 3.52 12.44
CA LEU A 67 -15.07 2.28 12.16
C LEU A 67 -14.79 1.53 13.47
N PRO A 68 -15.26 0.28 13.59
CA PRO A 68 -15.02 -0.53 14.78
C PRO A 68 -13.55 -0.97 14.84
N HIS A 69 -13.01 -1.02 16.06
CA HIS A 69 -11.70 -1.59 16.33
C HIS A 69 -11.92 -2.83 17.20
N TYR A 70 -11.82 -4.00 16.58
CA TYR A 70 -12.08 -5.27 17.25
C TYR A 70 -10.84 -5.76 17.98
N ASP A 71 -11.02 -6.29 19.19
CA ASP A 71 -10.00 -7.06 19.88
C ASP A 71 -9.92 -8.51 19.38
N SER A 72 -9.01 -9.31 19.96
CA SER A 72 -8.81 -10.70 19.56
C SER A 72 -10.01 -11.62 19.79
N THR A 73 -10.98 -11.22 20.60
CA THR A 73 -12.18 -12.02 20.89
C THR A 73 -13.29 -11.81 19.86
N GLU A 74 -13.37 -10.61 19.29
CA GLU A 74 -14.40 -10.26 18.31
C GLU A 74 -13.91 -10.25 16.86
N TRP A 75 -12.59 -10.12 16.66
CA TRP A 75 -11.99 -10.00 15.34
C TRP A 75 -12.12 -11.29 14.53
N ASN A 76 -12.46 -11.14 13.25
CA ASN A 76 -12.25 -12.15 12.22
C ASN A 76 -11.90 -11.46 10.91
N TRP A 77 -11.49 -12.24 9.90
CA TRP A 77 -11.02 -11.69 8.62
C TRP A 77 -12.07 -10.78 7.94
N ILE A 78 -13.35 -11.18 7.91
CA ILE A 78 -14.41 -10.39 7.26
C ILE A 78 -14.62 -9.07 8.00
N LYS A 79 -14.75 -9.12 9.33
CA LYS A 79 -14.90 -7.92 10.17
C LYS A 79 -13.71 -6.97 10.02
N GLY A 80 -12.49 -7.51 9.98
CA GLY A 80 -11.27 -6.75 9.74
C GLY A 80 -11.25 -6.07 8.37
N ALA A 81 -11.57 -6.82 7.31
CA ALA A 81 -11.62 -6.30 5.93
C ALA A 81 -12.67 -5.18 5.77
N LEU A 82 -13.83 -5.32 6.44
CA LEU A 82 -14.90 -4.32 6.46
C LEU A 82 -14.62 -3.15 7.41
N SER A 83 -13.56 -3.18 8.22
CA SER A 83 -13.17 -2.07 9.12
C SER A 83 -12.39 -0.99 8.37
N THR A 84 -12.88 -0.63 7.20
CA THR A 84 -12.36 0.42 6.33
C THR A 84 -13.54 1.18 5.73
N ILE A 85 -13.29 2.35 5.15
CA ILE A 85 -14.35 3.20 4.59
C ILE A 85 -13.85 3.87 3.32
N ASP A 86 -14.70 3.90 2.31
CA ASP A 86 -14.43 4.65 1.08
C ASP A 86 -14.48 6.16 1.32
N ARG A 87 -13.71 6.91 0.54
CA ARG A 87 -13.56 8.36 0.64
C ARG A 87 -13.74 9.02 -0.70
N ASP A 88 -14.44 10.13 -0.73
CA ASP A 88 -14.47 10.99 -1.90
C ASP A 88 -13.36 12.05 -1.82
N PHE A 89 -12.35 11.94 -2.68
CA PHE A 89 -11.27 12.92 -2.84
C PHE A 89 -11.52 13.89 -4.00
N GLY A 90 -12.73 13.93 -4.56
CA GLY A 90 -13.09 14.77 -5.70
C GLY A 90 -12.33 14.41 -6.97
N PHE A 91 -11.68 15.37 -7.61
CA PHE A 91 -10.96 15.13 -8.87
C PHE A 91 -9.81 14.11 -8.72
N LEU A 92 -9.27 13.97 -7.50
CA LEU A 92 -8.20 13.02 -7.20
C LEU A 92 -8.64 11.56 -7.30
N ASN A 93 -9.94 11.27 -7.23
CA ASN A 93 -10.42 9.89 -7.44
C ASN A 93 -9.95 9.36 -8.80
N ARG A 94 -10.06 10.18 -9.86
CA ARG A 94 -9.58 9.80 -11.19
C ARG A 94 -8.07 9.61 -11.26
N VAL A 95 -7.31 10.46 -10.54
CA VAL A 95 -5.85 10.38 -10.48
C VAL A 95 -5.40 9.08 -9.81
N PHE A 96 -6.12 8.65 -8.78
CA PHE A 96 -5.84 7.41 -8.05
C PHE A 96 -6.68 6.22 -8.52
N HIS A 97 -7.18 6.25 -9.76
CA HIS A 97 -7.92 5.14 -10.38
C HIS A 97 -9.11 4.64 -9.55
N ASP A 98 -9.86 5.57 -8.94
CA ASP A 98 -11.02 5.33 -8.08
C ASP A 98 -10.72 4.43 -6.85
N VAL A 99 -9.44 4.24 -6.47
CA VAL A 99 -9.06 3.49 -5.26
C VAL A 99 -9.76 4.02 -4.02
N SER A 100 -10.05 5.32 -4.01
CA SER A 100 -10.73 6.00 -2.93
C SER A 100 -12.20 5.58 -2.78
N HIS A 101 -12.83 5.13 -3.86
CA HIS A 101 -14.23 4.67 -3.89
C HIS A 101 -14.38 3.16 -3.84
N THR A 102 -13.27 2.42 -3.90
CA THR A 102 -13.27 0.96 -4.01
C THR A 102 -12.40 0.29 -2.95
N HIS A 103 -11.97 1.03 -1.92
CA HIS A 103 -11.01 0.54 -0.94
C HIS A 103 -11.60 -0.59 -0.10
N VAL A 104 -12.86 -0.45 0.34
CA VAL A 104 -13.55 -1.50 1.10
C VAL A 104 -13.65 -2.78 0.27
N LEU A 105 -14.09 -2.66 -0.99
CA LEU A 105 -14.18 -3.79 -1.91
C LEU A 105 -12.81 -4.43 -2.15
N HIS A 106 -11.76 -3.62 -2.31
CA HIS A 106 -10.40 -4.11 -2.47
C HIS A 106 -9.94 -4.92 -1.24
N HIS A 107 -10.30 -4.54 -0.02
CA HIS A 107 -9.98 -5.37 1.15
C HIS A 107 -10.68 -6.72 1.15
N LEU A 108 -11.89 -6.81 0.59
CA LEU A 108 -12.60 -8.08 0.41
C LEU A 108 -12.06 -8.91 -0.76
N ILE A 109 -11.63 -8.25 -1.84
CA ILE A 109 -11.17 -8.88 -3.08
C ILE A 109 -9.88 -8.18 -3.54
N SER A 110 -8.76 -8.44 -2.85
CA SER A 110 -7.50 -7.69 -3.04
C SER A 110 -6.86 -7.87 -4.42
N TYR A 111 -7.27 -8.88 -5.17
CA TYR A 111 -6.82 -9.14 -6.53
C TYR A 111 -7.72 -8.53 -7.61
N ILE A 112 -8.82 -7.84 -7.25
CA ILE A 112 -9.69 -7.19 -8.23
C ILE A 112 -8.92 -6.10 -8.97
N PRO A 113 -8.94 -6.07 -10.31
CA PRO A 113 -8.27 -5.01 -11.05
C PRO A 113 -9.04 -3.69 -10.91
N HIS A 114 -8.31 -2.58 -10.82
CA HIS A 114 -8.90 -1.24 -10.64
C HIS A 114 -9.95 -0.88 -11.72
N TYR A 115 -9.80 -1.40 -12.94
CA TYR A 115 -10.73 -1.13 -14.05
C TYR A 115 -12.06 -1.89 -13.95
N GLN A 116 -12.18 -2.88 -13.06
CA GLN A 116 -13.44 -3.56 -12.72
C GLN A 116 -13.93 -3.24 -11.31
N ALA A 117 -13.05 -2.72 -10.45
CA ALA A 117 -13.34 -2.48 -9.04
C ALA A 117 -14.54 -1.55 -8.83
N LYS A 118 -14.68 -0.52 -9.65
CA LYS A 118 -15.79 0.43 -9.55
C LYS A 118 -17.14 -0.21 -9.87
N GLU A 119 -17.24 -0.92 -10.99
CA GLU A 119 -18.46 -1.62 -11.39
C GLU A 119 -18.87 -2.65 -10.34
N ALA A 120 -17.91 -3.43 -9.84
CA ALA A 120 -18.17 -4.41 -8.80
C ALA A 120 -18.62 -3.76 -7.48
N ARG A 121 -18.06 -2.60 -7.12
CA ARG A 121 -18.49 -1.83 -5.94
C ARG A 121 -19.92 -1.36 -6.11
N ASP A 122 -20.22 -0.73 -7.24
CA ASP A 122 -21.53 -0.18 -7.55
C ASP A 122 -22.61 -1.28 -7.69
N ALA A 123 -22.24 -2.53 -7.95
CA ALA A 123 -23.16 -3.67 -7.93
C ALA A 123 -23.39 -4.26 -6.52
N THR A 124 -22.40 -4.16 -5.63
CA THR A 124 -22.40 -4.83 -4.32
C THR A 124 -22.88 -3.91 -3.19
N PHE A 125 -22.52 -2.63 -3.25
CA PHE A 125 -22.71 -1.66 -2.16
C PHE A 125 -23.68 -0.54 -2.55
N GLN A 126 -24.81 -0.89 -3.18
CA GLN A 126 -25.88 0.07 -3.52
C GLN A 126 -26.67 0.47 -2.27
N PHE A 127 -26.20 1.48 -1.54
CA PHE A 127 -26.98 2.20 -0.55
C PHE A 127 -26.72 3.70 -0.67
#